data_AF-A0A8C9CYT2-F1
#
_entry.id   AF-A0A8C9CYT2-F1
#
_cell.length_a   1.000
_cell.length_b   1.000
_cell.length_c   1.000
_cell.angle_alpha   90.00
_cell.angle_beta   90.00
_cell.angle_gamma   90.00
#
_symmetry.space_group_name_H-M   'P 1'
#
loop_
_entity.id
_entity.type
_entity.pdbx_description
1 polymer ?
#
loop_
_entity_poly.entity_id
_entity_poly.type
_entity_poly.pdbx_seq_one_letter_code
_entity_poly.pdbx_strand_id
1 'polypeptide(L)'
;MSSESEKDRDRLVQAAQKFFFHMQDLASFTNILIELFNYSMNTQINHMTVKEDDNVKDVFEQMFKILKEMQSVLEAKYDQMQKEPLCSQIATAVCSIVEKNTNVKELHQSAKEMFKNVHTPIIVSVLNSSNILGSLESSVSPLMKYPIMNLRLSDLYRKDTKEQSDATTSEKSTSPGPPQISTIDTLKKLQGAPKSEQTKNTIKSTADQLEQIVKALLPILEVLQKVISTMETKTPVPKKTNDQ
;
A
#
# COMPACT_ATOMS: atom_id res chain seq x y z
N MET A 1 5.13 24.44 -34.67
CA MET A 1 4.23 23.30 -34.38
C MET A 1 4.93 22.11 -33.70
N SER A 2 6.28 22.01 -33.66
CA SER A 2 6.97 20.83 -33.07
C SER A 2 7.12 20.83 -31.55
N SER A 3 7.13 21.99 -30.88
CA SER A 3 7.45 22.12 -29.46
C SER A 3 6.34 21.66 -28.50
N GLU A 4 5.07 21.83 -28.88
CA GLU A 4 3.92 21.47 -28.03
C GLU A 4 3.73 19.95 -27.95
N SER A 5 3.94 19.24 -29.07
CA SER A 5 3.91 17.77 -29.10
C SER A 5 5.06 17.12 -28.32
N GLU A 6 6.22 17.76 -28.28
CA GLU A 6 7.37 17.29 -27.50
C GLU A 6 7.14 17.49 -26.01
N LYS A 7 6.58 18.66 -25.63
CA LYS A 7 6.17 18.94 -24.25
C LYS A 7 5.11 17.94 -23.73
N ASP A 8 4.08 17.64 -24.52
CA ASP A 8 3.05 16.68 -24.11
C ASP A 8 3.58 15.25 -23.98
N ARG A 9 4.59 14.88 -24.79
CA ARG A 9 5.30 13.61 -24.66
C ARG A 9 6.09 13.54 -23.35
N ASP A 10 6.83 14.58 -22.99
CA ASP A 10 7.60 14.62 -21.75
C ASP A 10 6.69 14.57 -20.52
N ARG A 11 5.56 15.29 -20.56
CA ARG A 11 4.52 15.22 -19.53
C ARG A 11 4.00 13.80 -19.34
N LEU A 12 3.68 13.11 -20.43
CA LEU A 12 3.19 11.73 -20.39
C LEU A 12 4.22 10.78 -19.74
N VAL A 13 5.49 10.89 -20.12
CA VAL A 13 6.58 10.08 -19.53
C VAL A 13 6.71 10.34 -18.03
N GLN A 14 6.75 11.61 -17.63
CA GLN A 14 6.84 11.99 -16.22
C GLN A 14 5.63 11.51 -15.41
N ALA A 15 4.42 11.63 -15.96
CA ALA A 15 3.20 11.17 -15.31
C ALA A 15 3.20 9.64 -15.16
N ALA A 16 3.65 8.90 -16.17
CA ALA A 16 3.76 7.44 -16.11
C ALA A 16 4.79 6.99 -15.07
N GLN A 17 5.93 7.65 -15.01
CA GLN A 17 6.95 7.37 -14.01
C GLN A 17 6.45 7.66 -12.59
N LYS A 18 5.79 8.81 -12.36
CA LYS A 18 5.17 9.12 -11.06
C LYS A 18 4.10 8.10 -10.67
N PHE A 19 3.25 7.73 -11.63
CA PHE A 19 2.21 6.73 -11.40
C PHE A 19 2.81 5.38 -11.00
N PHE A 20 3.85 4.93 -11.68
CA PHE A 20 4.58 3.70 -11.32
C PHE A 20 5.11 3.76 -9.88
N PHE A 21 5.77 4.85 -9.48
CA PHE A 21 6.27 4.97 -8.11
C PHE A 21 5.16 5.01 -7.08
N HIS A 22 4.06 5.71 -7.35
CA HIS A 22 2.89 5.68 -6.46
C HIS A 22 2.26 4.31 -6.33
N MET A 23 2.26 3.48 -7.38
CA MET A 23 1.83 2.09 -7.29
C MET A 23 2.76 1.26 -6.38
N GLN A 24 4.08 1.51 -6.43
CA GLN A 24 5.03 0.87 -5.52
C GLN A 24 4.81 1.31 -4.06
N ASP A 25 4.63 2.61 -3.83
CA ASP A 25 4.33 3.16 -2.50
C ASP A 25 3.01 2.58 -1.96
N LEU A 26 1.98 2.50 -2.81
CA LEU A 26 0.68 1.96 -2.45
C LEU A 26 0.78 0.50 -1.98
N ALA A 27 1.51 -0.33 -2.72
CA ALA A 27 1.73 -1.73 -2.36
C ALA A 27 2.54 -1.86 -1.06
N SER A 28 3.60 -1.07 -0.92
CA SER A 28 4.45 -1.04 0.28
C SER A 28 3.66 -0.63 1.53
N PHE A 29 2.94 0.49 1.46
CA PHE A 29 2.13 0.98 2.57
C PHE A 29 1.01 0.02 2.92
N THR A 30 0.37 -0.60 1.92
CA THR A 30 -0.64 -1.62 2.18
C THR A 30 -0.03 -2.82 2.91
N ASN A 31 1.16 -3.28 2.54
CA ASN A 31 1.85 -4.38 3.23
C ASN A 31 2.24 -4.03 4.68
N ILE A 32 2.73 -2.81 4.92
CA ILE A 32 3.00 -2.33 6.29
C ILE A 32 1.70 -2.29 7.11
N LEU A 33 0.61 -1.80 6.52
CA LEU A 33 -0.70 -1.79 7.17
C LEU A 33 -1.16 -3.22 7.51
N ILE A 34 -0.99 -4.18 6.60
CA ILE A 34 -1.30 -5.60 6.84
C ILE A 34 -0.50 -6.13 8.04
N GLU A 35 0.80 -5.88 8.09
CA GLU A 35 1.65 -6.34 9.19
C GLU A 35 1.17 -5.79 10.54
N LEU A 36 0.95 -4.47 10.62
CA LEU A 36 0.45 -3.81 11.82
C LEU A 36 -0.94 -4.30 12.22
N PHE A 37 -1.82 -4.52 11.24
CA PHE A 37 -3.18 -5.02 11.45
C PHE A 37 -3.17 -6.46 11.95
N ASN A 38 -2.38 -7.34 11.32
CA ASN A 38 -2.19 -8.73 11.73
C ASN A 38 -1.69 -8.81 13.17
N TYR A 39 -0.68 -8.01 13.51
CA TYR A 39 -0.17 -7.93 14.87
C TYR A 39 -1.23 -7.42 15.87
N SER A 40 -1.92 -6.33 15.52
CA SER A 40 -2.88 -5.68 16.43
C SER A 40 -4.15 -6.47 16.64
N MET A 41 -4.61 -7.20 15.61
CA MET A 41 -5.88 -7.93 15.63
C MET A 41 -5.71 -9.44 15.85
N ASN A 42 -4.45 -9.91 15.91
CA ASN A 42 -4.08 -11.33 15.94
C ASN A 42 -4.69 -12.10 14.75
N THR A 43 -4.34 -11.66 13.53
CA THR A 43 -4.83 -12.26 12.27
C THR A 43 -3.67 -12.60 11.33
N GLN A 44 -3.98 -13.28 10.21
CA GLN A 44 -3.02 -13.74 9.21
C GLN A 44 -3.46 -13.35 7.80
N ILE A 45 -3.81 -12.08 7.61
CA ILE A 45 -4.12 -11.53 6.29
C ILE A 45 -2.86 -11.57 5.44
N ASN A 46 -2.97 -12.11 4.23
CA ASN A 46 -1.82 -12.26 3.34
C ASN A 46 -1.35 -10.93 2.77
N HIS A 47 -0.04 -10.79 2.61
CA HIS A 47 0.57 -9.63 1.97
C HIS A 47 0.19 -9.52 0.49
N MET A 48 0.16 -8.29 0.00
CA MET A 48 0.09 -8.00 -1.43
C MET A 48 1.39 -8.45 -2.11
N THR A 49 1.26 -9.07 -3.28
CA THR A 49 2.39 -9.46 -4.12
C THR A 49 2.27 -8.68 -5.42
N VAL A 50 3.16 -7.72 -5.63
CA VAL A 50 3.17 -6.90 -6.84
C VAL A 50 4.40 -7.24 -7.67
N LYS A 51 4.16 -7.74 -8.88
CA LYS A 51 5.18 -8.02 -9.89
C LYS A 51 5.10 -6.97 -11.00
N GLU A 52 6.22 -6.73 -11.68
CA GLU A 52 6.25 -5.76 -12.78
C GLU A 52 5.37 -6.18 -13.97
N ASP A 53 5.08 -7.48 -14.11
CA ASP A 53 4.19 -8.03 -15.13
C ASP A 53 2.70 -8.00 -14.76
N ASP A 54 2.37 -7.67 -13.51
CA ASP A 54 0.98 -7.57 -13.09
C ASP A 54 0.32 -6.35 -13.73
N ASN A 55 -0.95 -6.49 -14.12
CA ASN A 55 -1.71 -5.35 -14.57
C ASN A 55 -2.05 -4.46 -13.38
N VAL A 56 -2.06 -3.16 -13.60
CA VAL A 56 -2.39 -2.16 -12.58
C VAL A 56 -3.74 -2.46 -11.91
N LYS A 57 -4.73 -2.90 -12.69
CA LYS A 57 -6.05 -3.30 -12.19
C LYS A 57 -5.97 -4.46 -11.19
N ASP A 58 -5.15 -5.46 -11.47
CA ASP A 58 -5.01 -6.64 -10.62
C ASP A 58 -4.42 -6.27 -9.25
N VAL A 59 -3.48 -5.30 -9.24
CA VAL A 59 -2.91 -4.75 -8.00
C VAL A 59 -3.98 -4.05 -7.16
N PHE A 60 -4.83 -3.23 -7.77
CA PHE A 60 -5.94 -2.58 -7.06
C PHE A 60 -6.99 -3.59 -6.58
N GLU A 61 -7.32 -4.61 -7.38
CA GLU A 61 -8.24 -5.67 -6.97
C GLU A 61 -7.71 -6.46 -5.76
N GLN A 62 -6.41 -6.76 -5.75
CA GLN A 62 -5.76 -7.38 -4.58
C GLN A 62 -5.87 -6.47 -3.35
N MET A 63 -5.61 -5.17 -3.52
CA MET A 63 -5.78 -4.18 -2.44
C MET A 63 -7.21 -4.16 -1.90
N PHE A 64 -8.23 -4.15 -2.77
CA PHE A 64 -9.63 -4.17 -2.35
C PHE A 64 -9.97 -5.40 -1.54
N LYS A 65 -9.50 -6.58 -1.98
CA LYS A 65 -9.76 -7.82 -1.26
C LYS A 65 -9.20 -7.75 0.17
N ILE A 66 -7.97 -7.24 0.31
CA ILE A 66 -7.32 -7.05 1.61
C ILE A 66 -8.09 -6.06 2.48
N LEU A 67 -8.49 -4.90 1.94
CA LEU A 67 -9.25 -3.91 2.69
C LEU A 67 -10.59 -4.45 3.19
N LYS A 68 -11.29 -5.25 2.38
CA LYS A 68 -12.55 -5.91 2.77
C LYS A 68 -12.34 -6.95 3.85
N GLU A 69 -11.27 -7.73 3.75
CA GLU A 69 -10.91 -8.71 4.77
C GLU A 69 -10.61 -8.03 6.12
N MET A 70 -9.81 -6.95 6.10
CA MET A 70 -9.55 -6.12 7.28
C MET A 70 -10.83 -5.52 7.85
N GLN A 71 -11.71 -5.00 7.00
CA GLN A 71 -12.98 -4.42 7.43
C GLN A 71 -13.86 -5.47 8.12
N SER A 72 -13.96 -6.67 7.57
CA SER A 72 -14.73 -7.76 8.19
C SER A 72 -14.18 -8.15 9.57
N VAL A 73 -12.86 -8.25 9.71
CA VAL A 73 -12.21 -8.50 11.01
C VAL A 73 -12.49 -7.37 11.99
N LEU A 74 -12.38 -6.12 11.53
CA LEU A 74 -12.59 -4.93 12.34
C LEU A 74 -14.02 -4.88 12.88
N GLU A 75 -15.02 -5.12 12.03
CA GLU A 75 -16.43 -5.17 12.40
C GLU A 75 -16.68 -6.27 13.44
N ALA A 76 -16.16 -7.48 13.22
CA ALA A 76 -16.31 -8.59 14.17
C ALA A 76 -15.69 -8.28 15.54
N LYS A 77 -14.50 -7.64 15.55
CA LYS A 77 -13.84 -7.20 16.79
C LYS A 77 -14.60 -6.08 17.48
N TYR A 78 -15.15 -5.13 16.72
CA TYR A 78 -15.95 -4.05 17.26
C TYR A 78 -17.22 -4.58 17.92
N ASP A 79 -17.95 -5.47 17.25
CA ASP A 79 -19.16 -6.10 17.80
C ASP A 79 -18.88 -6.92 19.07
N GLN A 80 -17.73 -7.60 19.12
CA GLN A 80 -17.28 -8.28 20.33
C GLN A 80 -17.07 -7.29 21.49
N MET A 81 -16.45 -6.13 21.23
CA MET A 81 -16.21 -5.10 22.23
C MET A 81 -17.49 -4.40 22.71
N GLN A 82 -18.51 -4.30 21.86
CA GLN A 82 -19.82 -3.78 22.27
C GLN A 82 -20.51 -4.70 23.29
N LYS A 83 -20.27 -6.01 23.22
CA LYS A 83 -20.80 -6.99 24.16
C LYS A 83 -20.02 -7.04 25.48
N GLU A 84 -18.72 -6.75 25.44
CA GLU A 84 -17.85 -6.78 26.60
C GLU A 84 -16.96 -5.53 26.66
N PRO A 85 -17.33 -4.53 27.48
CA PRO A 85 -16.61 -3.27 27.54
C PRO A 85 -15.15 -3.46 27.95
N LEU A 86 -14.27 -2.65 27.37
CA LEU A 86 -12.86 -2.52 27.70
C LEU A 86 -12.56 -2.54 29.21
N CYS A 87 -13.29 -1.75 29.99
CA CYS A 87 -13.11 -1.67 31.45
C CYS A 87 -13.47 -2.98 32.15
N SER A 88 -14.48 -3.69 31.66
CA SER A 88 -14.87 -5.01 32.16
C SER A 88 -13.79 -6.04 31.86
N GLN A 89 -13.24 -6.05 30.63
CA GLN A 89 -12.15 -6.94 30.25
C GLN A 89 -10.89 -6.68 31.07
N ILE A 90 -10.51 -5.41 31.25
CA ILE A 90 -9.36 -5.04 32.08
C ILE A 90 -9.58 -5.47 33.54
N ALA A 91 -10.76 -5.22 34.10
CA ALA A 91 -11.07 -5.60 35.48
C ALA A 91 -11.01 -7.12 35.68
N THR A 92 -11.69 -7.91 34.84
CA THR A 92 -11.68 -9.38 34.88
C THR A 92 -10.27 -9.94 34.77
N ALA A 93 -9.47 -9.38 33.87
CA ALA A 93 -8.14 -9.86 33.59
C ALA A 93 -7.14 -9.48 34.72
N VAL A 94 -7.27 -8.28 35.32
CA VAL A 94 -6.54 -7.91 36.54
C VAL A 94 -6.90 -8.84 37.71
N CYS A 95 -8.19 -9.09 37.95
CA CYS A 95 -8.64 -10.00 39.01
C CYS A 95 -8.07 -11.42 38.81
N SER A 96 -8.12 -11.94 37.58
CA SER A 96 -7.60 -13.27 37.25
C SER A 96 -6.09 -13.41 37.48
N ILE A 97 -5.33 -12.33 37.25
CA ILE A 97 -3.88 -12.31 37.46
C ILE A 97 -3.54 -12.30 38.96
N VAL A 98 -4.26 -11.52 39.77
CA VAL A 98 -4.11 -11.47 41.23
C VAL A 98 -4.43 -12.84 41.84
N GLU A 99 -5.41 -13.54 41.29
CA GLU A 99 -5.79 -14.89 41.76
C GLU A 99 -4.79 -15.99 41.36
N LYS A 100 -4.07 -15.84 40.25
CA LYS A 100 -3.17 -16.88 39.71
C LYS A 100 -1.69 -16.75 40.10
N ASN A 101 -1.21 -15.57 40.47
CA ASN A 101 0.23 -15.33 40.66
C ASN A 101 0.55 -14.88 42.09
N THR A 102 1.40 -15.66 42.78
CA THR A 102 1.91 -15.33 44.13
C THR A 102 3.26 -14.60 44.10
N ASN A 103 3.95 -14.57 42.96
CA ASN A 103 5.24 -13.92 42.77
C ASN A 103 5.14 -12.61 41.97
N VAL A 104 5.75 -11.54 42.50
CA VAL A 104 5.77 -10.19 41.90
C VAL A 104 6.40 -10.15 40.50
N LYS A 105 7.40 -11.00 40.20
CA LYS A 105 8.02 -11.04 38.85
C LYS A 105 7.12 -11.68 37.79
N GLU A 106 6.44 -12.77 38.14
CA GLU A 106 5.50 -13.46 37.26
C GLU A 106 4.23 -12.64 37.05
N LEU A 107 3.77 -11.97 38.12
CA LEU A 107 2.73 -10.95 38.08
C LEU A 107 3.08 -9.83 37.10
N HIS A 108 4.30 -9.28 37.17
CA HIS A 108 4.75 -8.22 36.27
C HIS A 108 4.81 -8.68 34.80
N GLN A 109 5.29 -9.90 34.52
CA GLN A 109 5.32 -10.44 33.16
C GLN A 109 3.91 -10.74 32.62
N SER A 110 3.03 -11.35 33.43
CA SER A 110 1.62 -11.59 33.07
C SER A 110 0.88 -10.27 32.81
N ALA A 111 1.09 -9.27 33.68
CA ALA A 111 0.52 -7.95 33.49
C ALA A 111 1.01 -7.33 32.17
N LYS A 112 2.32 -7.38 31.91
CA LYS A 112 2.90 -6.85 30.65
C LYS A 112 2.32 -7.53 29.42
N GLU A 113 2.13 -8.84 29.43
CA GLU A 113 1.49 -9.57 28.31
C GLU A 113 0.01 -9.21 28.15
N MET A 114 -0.73 -9.06 29.24
CA MET A 114 -2.13 -8.65 29.22
C MET A 114 -2.31 -7.22 28.70
N PHE A 115 -1.44 -6.29 29.11
CA PHE A 115 -1.47 -4.90 28.66
C PHE A 115 -1.08 -4.74 27.18
N LYS A 116 -0.42 -5.72 26.55
CA LYS A 116 -0.23 -5.72 25.08
C LYS A 116 -1.58 -5.68 24.34
N ASN A 117 -2.62 -6.31 24.90
CA ASN A 117 -3.93 -6.42 24.27
C ASN A 117 -4.84 -5.21 24.54
N VAL A 118 -4.48 -4.28 25.44
CA VAL A 118 -5.27 -3.06 25.70
C VAL A 118 -5.21 -2.09 24.52
N HIS A 119 -4.22 -2.23 23.65
CA HIS A 119 -4.08 -1.43 22.44
C HIS A 119 -5.07 -1.83 21.34
N THR A 120 -5.46 -3.12 21.28
CA THR A 120 -6.38 -3.62 20.25
C THR A 120 -7.71 -2.87 20.27
N PRO A 121 -8.40 -2.68 21.41
CA PRO A 121 -9.63 -1.89 21.45
C PRO A 121 -9.48 -0.41 21.07
N ILE A 122 -8.34 0.21 21.39
CA ILE A 122 -8.05 1.60 20.99
C ILE A 122 -7.94 1.66 19.46
N ILE A 123 -7.18 0.75 18.86
CA ILE A 123 -7.00 0.66 17.41
C ILE A 123 -8.34 0.37 16.72
N VAL A 124 -9.12 -0.60 17.22
CA VAL A 124 -10.45 -0.93 16.69
C VAL A 124 -11.36 0.30 16.72
N SER A 125 -11.40 1.03 17.84
CA SER A 125 -12.23 2.23 17.97
C SER A 125 -11.83 3.33 16.99
N VAL A 126 -10.53 3.57 16.81
CA VAL A 126 -10.02 4.58 15.89
C VAL A 126 -10.30 4.21 14.43
N LEU A 127 -10.01 2.96 14.03
CA LEU A 127 -10.24 2.50 12.66
C LEU A 127 -11.73 2.49 12.31
N ASN A 128 -12.59 2.07 13.24
CA ASN A 128 -14.03 1.99 13.00
C ASN A 128 -14.69 3.39 12.95
N SER A 129 -14.38 4.26 13.92
CA SER A 129 -14.99 5.61 13.97
C SER A 129 -14.59 6.50 12.80
N SER A 130 -13.40 6.31 12.24
CA SER A 130 -12.93 7.05 11.07
C SER A 130 -13.42 6.46 9.73
N ASN A 131 -14.01 5.26 9.74
CA ASN A 131 -14.36 4.50 8.54
C ASN A 131 -13.24 4.51 7.48
N ILE A 132 -11.99 4.39 7.92
CA ILE A 132 -10.85 4.70 7.07
C ILE A 132 -10.66 3.66 5.96
N LEU A 133 -10.93 2.39 6.25
CA LEU A 133 -10.86 1.30 5.28
C LEU A 133 -11.93 1.45 4.18
N GLY A 134 -13.17 1.77 4.55
CA GLY A 134 -14.25 2.04 3.60
C GLY A 134 -14.00 3.32 2.77
N SER A 135 -13.38 4.33 3.39
CA SER A 135 -12.99 5.57 2.70
C SER A 135 -11.88 5.34 1.68
N LEU A 136 -10.90 4.49 2.00
CA LEU A 136 -9.86 4.04 1.08
C LEU A 136 -10.47 3.28 -0.10
N GLU A 137 -11.37 2.32 0.16
CA GLU A 137 -12.08 1.60 -0.90
C GLU A 137 -12.82 2.57 -1.85
N SER A 138 -13.59 3.50 -1.28
CA SER A 138 -14.37 4.47 -2.04
C SER A 138 -13.50 5.42 -2.88
N SER A 139 -12.29 5.75 -2.41
CA SER A 139 -11.37 6.65 -3.10
C SER A 139 -10.61 5.97 -4.24
N VAL A 140 -10.30 4.67 -4.09
CA VAL A 140 -9.59 3.89 -5.10
C VAL A 140 -10.54 3.42 -6.21
N SER A 141 -11.79 3.11 -5.89
CA SER A 141 -12.74 2.48 -6.84
C SER A 141 -12.93 3.23 -8.16
N PRO A 142 -13.02 4.58 -8.18
CA PRO A 142 -13.11 5.34 -9.42
C PRO A 142 -11.88 5.17 -10.33
N LEU A 143 -10.69 4.93 -9.76
CA LEU A 143 -9.46 4.79 -10.53
C LEU A 143 -9.51 3.57 -11.45
N MET A 144 -10.13 2.47 -11.00
CA MET A 144 -10.21 1.24 -11.79
C MET A 144 -10.98 1.38 -13.11
N LYS A 145 -11.74 2.47 -13.30
CA LYS A 145 -12.50 2.73 -14.52
C LYS A 145 -11.63 3.25 -15.66
N TYR A 146 -10.42 3.72 -15.37
CA TYR A 146 -9.54 4.26 -16.39
C TYR A 146 -8.93 3.16 -17.26
N PRO A 147 -8.92 3.30 -18.60
CA PRO A 147 -8.35 2.28 -19.49
C PRO A 147 -6.88 1.92 -19.21
N ILE A 148 -6.11 2.86 -18.66
CA ILE A 148 -4.70 2.67 -18.29
C ILE A 148 -4.49 1.59 -17.22
N MET A 149 -5.55 1.21 -16.50
CA MET A 149 -5.52 0.15 -15.49
C MET A 149 -5.26 -1.23 -16.10
N ASN A 150 -5.47 -1.41 -17.41
CA ASN A 150 -5.18 -2.66 -18.11
C ASN A 150 -3.70 -2.77 -18.58
N LEU A 151 -2.88 -1.74 -18.33
CA LEU A 151 -1.45 -1.82 -18.61
C LEU A 151 -0.73 -2.57 -17.49
N ARG A 152 0.39 -3.21 -17.84
CA ARG A 152 1.32 -3.75 -16.86
C ARG A 152 2.10 -2.63 -16.20
N LEU A 153 2.56 -2.84 -14.97
CA LEU A 153 3.44 -1.88 -14.31
C LEU A 153 4.73 -1.63 -15.13
N SER A 154 5.30 -2.69 -15.69
CA SER A 154 6.45 -2.64 -16.61
C SER A 154 6.21 -1.84 -17.89
N ASP A 155 4.95 -1.69 -18.32
CA ASP A 155 4.61 -0.87 -19.49
C ASP A 155 4.76 0.63 -19.19
N LEU A 156 4.57 1.04 -17.93
CA LEU A 156 4.62 2.43 -17.48
C LEU A 156 6.04 2.92 -17.28
N TYR A 157 6.85 2.08 -16.63
CA TYR A 157 8.24 2.36 -16.30
C TYR A 157 8.93 1.04 -15.95
N ARG A 158 10.14 0.81 -16.47
CA ARG A 158 10.98 -0.31 -16.07
C ARG A 158 12.17 0.24 -15.28
N LYS A 159 12.38 -0.26 -14.06
CA LYS A 159 13.62 0.01 -13.34
C LYS A 159 14.73 -0.74 -14.05
N ASP A 160 15.80 -0.03 -14.35
CA ASP A 160 16.95 -0.63 -15.01
C ASP A 160 17.68 -1.57 -14.08
N THR A 161 17.44 -2.85 -14.25
CA THR A 161 18.31 -3.90 -13.72
C THR A 161 19.34 -4.25 -14.81
N LYS A 162 20.42 -3.47 -14.88
CA LYS A 162 21.73 -4.03 -15.26
C LYS A 162 22.32 -4.52 -13.93
N GLU A 163 22.72 -5.77 -13.71
CA GLU A 163 23.54 -6.66 -14.52
C GLU A 163 23.18 -8.13 -14.24
N GLN A 164 22.95 -8.92 -15.30
CA GLN A 164 23.52 -10.26 -15.38
C GLN A 164 23.96 -10.46 -16.83
N SER A 165 25.10 -9.87 -17.19
CA SER A 165 25.81 -10.26 -18.41
C SER A 165 26.82 -11.33 -18.02
N ASP A 166 26.41 -12.58 -18.10
CA ASP A 166 27.36 -13.69 -18.26
C ASP A 166 27.98 -13.58 -19.66
N ALA A 167 29.04 -12.80 -19.80
CA ALA A 167 29.93 -12.87 -20.95
C ALA A 167 31.29 -12.23 -20.61
N THR A 168 32.28 -13.10 -20.44
CA THR A 168 33.70 -12.81 -20.29
C THR A 168 34.24 -12.02 -21.49
N THR A 169 35.24 -11.18 -21.21
CA THR A 169 36.25 -10.54 -22.10
C THR A 169 35.96 -9.21 -22.83
N SER A 170 36.70 -8.20 -22.35
CA SER A 170 37.56 -7.22 -23.07
C SER A 170 36.95 -5.94 -23.68
N GLU A 171 37.37 -4.83 -23.05
CA GLU A 171 37.69 -3.49 -23.58
C GLU A 171 36.66 -2.73 -24.44
N LYS A 172 36.04 -1.71 -23.84
CA LYS A 172 36.25 -0.28 -24.15
C LYS A 172 35.25 0.55 -23.34
N SER A 173 35.75 1.47 -22.52
CA SER A 173 34.95 2.38 -21.72
C SER A 173 34.09 3.28 -22.61
N THR A 174 32.78 3.09 -22.57
CA THR A 174 31.81 4.12 -22.91
C THR A 174 30.74 4.07 -21.84
N SER A 175 30.54 5.20 -21.16
CA SER A 175 29.59 5.39 -20.07
C SER A 175 28.23 4.75 -20.39
N PRO A 176 27.65 3.92 -19.49
CA PRO A 176 26.32 3.38 -19.71
C PRO A 176 25.30 4.51 -19.54
N GLY A 177 24.85 5.07 -20.67
CA GLY A 177 23.71 5.97 -20.70
C GLY A 177 22.44 5.31 -20.13
N PRO A 178 21.43 6.12 -19.76
CA PRO A 178 20.18 5.62 -19.20
C PRO A 178 19.47 4.72 -20.22
N PRO A 179 18.78 3.66 -19.77
CA PRO A 179 18.60 2.48 -20.60
C PRO A 179 17.35 2.56 -21.46
N GLN A 180 17.53 2.12 -22.70
CA GLN A 180 16.59 2.18 -23.78
C GLN A 180 15.73 0.91 -23.82
N ILE A 181 14.81 0.73 -22.87
CA ILE A 181 13.49 0.31 -23.36
C ILE A 181 12.91 1.57 -23.90
N SER A 182 12.89 1.61 -25.23
CA SER A 182 12.68 2.82 -25.98
C SER A 182 11.46 3.52 -25.38
N THR A 183 11.64 4.74 -24.85
CA THR A 183 10.54 5.58 -24.37
C THR A 183 9.38 5.58 -25.37
N ILE A 184 9.68 5.37 -26.66
CA ILE A 184 8.76 5.17 -27.77
C ILE A 184 7.81 3.97 -27.58
N ASP A 185 8.26 2.82 -27.08
CA ASP A 185 7.41 1.63 -26.89
C ASP A 185 6.45 1.80 -25.71
N THR A 186 6.91 2.36 -24.59
CA THR A 186 6.05 2.80 -23.48
C THR A 186 5.03 3.83 -23.96
N LEU A 187 5.46 4.83 -24.74
CA LEU A 187 4.58 5.84 -25.31
C LEU A 187 3.54 5.24 -26.26
N LYS A 188 3.93 4.29 -27.13
CA LYS A 188 2.99 3.58 -28.02
C LYS A 188 1.95 2.80 -27.22
N LYS A 189 2.35 2.12 -26.15
CA LYS A 189 1.41 1.37 -25.28
C LYS A 189 0.47 2.31 -24.53
N LEU A 190 0.98 3.40 -23.97
CA LEU A 190 0.20 4.44 -23.31
C LEU A 190 -0.80 5.11 -24.26
N GLN A 191 -0.39 5.42 -25.49
CA GLN A 191 -1.27 5.98 -26.53
C GLN A 191 -2.33 4.97 -27.01
N GLY A 192 -2.02 3.68 -27.01
CA GLY A 192 -2.94 2.62 -27.42
C GLY A 192 -3.98 2.23 -26.35
N ALA A 193 -3.78 2.63 -25.10
CA ALA A 193 -4.67 2.32 -23.98
C ALA A 193 -6.03 3.06 -24.02
N PRO A 194 -6.12 4.37 -24.31
CA PRO A 194 -7.40 5.05 -24.44
C PRO A 194 -8.00 4.83 -25.84
N LYS A 195 -8.79 3.77 -26.02
CA LYS A 195 -9.64 3.58 -27.21
C LYS A 195 -11.00 4.24 -26.99
N SER A 196 -11.06 5.58 -27.05
CA SER A 196 -12.35 6.27 -27.26
C SER A 196 -12.36 6.87 -28.67
N GLU A 197 -13.48 6.68 -29.38
CA GLU A 197 -13.65 6.82 -30.83
C GLU A 197 -13.41 8.23 -31.43
N GLN A 198 -13.06 9.23 -30.63
CA GLN A 198 -12.81 10.58 -31.13
C GLN A 198 -11.76 11.29 -30.28
N THR A 199 -10.54 11.48 -30.76
CA THR A 199 -9.74 12.68 -30.46
C THR A 199 -8.47 12.76 -31.30
N LYS A 200 -8.30 13.88 -32.01
CA LYS A 200 -7.14 14.23 -32.85
C LYS A 200 -5.84 14.52 -32.07
N ASN A 201 -5.79 14.25 -30.76
CA ASN A 201 -4.59 14.49 -29.93
C ASN A 201 -4.48 13.46 -28.77
N THR A 202 -4.17 12.22 -29.13
CA THR A 202 -4.08 11.07 -28.22
C THR A 202 -3.04 11.26 -27.10
N ILE A 203 -1.90 11.90 -27.37
CA ILE A 203 -0.82 12.06 -26.39
C ILE A 203 -1.24 12.99 -25.26
N LYS A 204 -1.74 14.19 -25.59
CA LYS A 204 -2.19 15.18 -24.61
C LYS A 204 -3.28 14.63 -23.70
N SER A 205 -4.32 14.00 -24.29
CA SER A 205 -5.41 13.40 -23.52
C SER A 205 -4.92 12.30 -22.59
N THR A 206 -3.98 11.47 -23.03
CA THR A 206 -3.39 10.40 -22.20
C THR A 206 -2.58 11.00 -21.05
N ALA A 207 -1.78 12.04 -21.33
CA ALA A 207 -1.00 12.76 -20.31
C ALA A 207 -1.93 13.38 -19.26
N ASP A 208 -2.97 14.09 -19.70
CA ASP A 208 -3.95 14.73 -18.81
C ASP A 208 -4.65 13.67 -17.93
N GLN A 209 -5.07 12.54 -18.50
CA GLN A 209 -5.70 11.46 -17.75
C GLN A 209 -4.76 10.87 -16.69
N LEU A 210 -3.49 10.61 -17.04
CA LEU A 210 -2.52 10.02 -16.13
C LEU A 210 -2.11 10.99 -15.01
N GLU A 211 -1.97 12.28 -15.33
CA GLU A 211 -1.76 13.33 -14.33
C GLU A 211 -2.93 13.42 -13.34
N GLN A 212 -4.17 13.24 -13.80
CA GLN A 212 -5.33 13.22 -12.90
C GLN A 212 -5.33 11.99 -11.98
N ILE A 213 -4.95 10.81 -12.49
CA ILE A 213 -4.83 9.60 -11.69
C ILE A 213 -3.73 9.79 -10.62
N VAL A 214 -2.57 10.32 -11.00
CA VAL A 214 -1.48 10.63 -10.07
C VAL A 214 -1.95 11.58 -8.96
N LYS A 215 -2.67 12.65 -9.32
CA LYS A 215 -3.24 13.59 -8.34
C LYS A 215 -4.24 12.93 -7.40
N ALA A 216 -5.04 12.00 -7.90
CA ALA A 216 -6.03 11.28 -7.09
C ALA A 216 -5.40 10.23 -6.16
N LEU A 217 -4.23 9.67 -6.52
CA LEU A 217 -3.51 8.72 -5.67
C LEU A 217 -2.82 9.36 -4.48
N LEU A 218 -2.35 10.59 -4.60
CA LEU A 218 -1.64 11.29 -3.54
C LEU A 218 -2.39 11.32 -2.19
N PRO A 219 -3.67 11.78 -2.12
CA PRO A 219 -4.41 11.77 -0.86
C PRO A 219 -4.67 10.36 -0.32
N ILE A 220 -4.75 9.34 -1.19
CA ILE A 220 -4.91 7.94 -0.76
C ILE A 220 -3.65 7.46 -0.04
N LEU A 221 -2.47 7.78 -0.58
CA LEU A 221 -1.18 7.48 0.05
C LEU A 221 -1.03 8.20 1.40
N GLU A 222 -1.42 9.47 1.48
CA GLU A 222 -1.41 10.24 2.73
C GLU A 222 -2.31 9.63 3.80
N VAL A 223 -3.51 9.18 3.41
CA VAL A 223 -4.44 8.49 4.32
C VAL A 223 -3.82 7.19 4.83
N LEU A 224 -3.26 6.35 3.94
CA LEU A 224 -2.58 5.12 4.33
C LEU A 224 -1.44 5.39 5.30
N GLN A 225 -0.58 6.35 4.99
CA GLN A 225 0.55 6.72 5.85
C GLN A 225 0.06 7.19 7.23
N LYS A 226 -1.00 7.99 7.28
CA LYS A 226 -1.59 8.45 8.54
C LYS A 226 -2.14 7.30 9.38
N VAL A 227 -2.78 6.30 8.75
CA VAL A 227 -3.25 5.09 9.45
C VAL A 227 -2.08 4.33 10.02
N ILE A 228 -1.05 4.09 9.21
CA ILE A 228 0.17 3.38 9.61
C ILE A 228 0.78 4.06 10.83
N SER A 229 1.06 5.36 10.78
CA SER A 229 1.62 6.09 11.92
C SER A 229 0.71 6.07 13.15
N THR A 230 -0.61 6.10 12.95
CA THR A 230 -1.56 5.99 14.07
C THR A 230 -1.51 4.60 14.71
N MET A 231 -1.38 3.54 13.92
CA MET A 231 -1.26 2.18 14.46
C MET A 231 0.10 1.96 15.12
N GLU A 232 1.20 2.41 14.49
CA GLU A 232 2.57 2.30 15.03
C GLU A 232 2.71 2.94 16.41
N THR A 233 2.21 4.18 16.58
CA THR A 233 2.27 4.89 17.88
C THR A 233 1.41 4.23 18.96
N LYS A 234 0.48 3.37 18.57
CA LYS A 234 -0.43 2.66 19.47
C LYS A 234 -0.08 1.19 19.62
N THR A 235 0.84 0.64 18.83
CA THR A 235 1.41 -0.71 19.02
C THR A 235 2.69 -0.65 19.87
N PRO A 236 2.87 -1.55 20.85
CA PRO A 236 4.14 -1.67 21.55
C PRO A 236 5.24 -2.05 20.56
N VAL A 237 6.28 -1.23 20.45
CA VAL A 237 7.47 -1.54 19.62
C VAL A 237 8.11 -2.82 20.16
N PRO A 238 8.25 -3.88 19.34
CA PRO A 238 9.08 -5.01 19.72
C PRO A 238 10.52 -4.48 19.80
N LYS A 239 11.08 -4.40 21.01
CA LYS A 239 12.53 -4.20 21.15
C LYS A 239 13.19 -5.39 20.44
N LYS A 240 13.93 -5.13 19.36
CA LYS A 240 14.91 -6.07 18.83
C LYS A 240 15.81 -6.48 20.01
N THR A 241 15.71 -7.74 20.43
CA THR A 241 16.74 -8.35 21.26
C THR A 241 17.99 -8.39 20.41
N ASN A 242 18.97 -7.54 20.74
CA ASN A 242 20.34 -7.80 20.33
C ASN A 242 20.74 -9.10 21.02
N ASP A 243 20.88 -10.16 20.24
CA ASP A 243 21.51 -11.39 20.69
C ASP A 243 22.97 -11.05 21.05
N GLN A 244 23.35 -11.43 22.26
CA GLN A 244 24.68 -11.29 22.84
C GLN A 244 25.45 -12.60 22.66
#